data_AF-A0A6N8AD76-F1
#
_entry.id   AF-A0A6N8AD76-F1
#
_cell.length_a   1.000
_cell.length_b   1.000
_cell.length_c   1.000
_cell.angle_alpha   90.00
_cell.angle_beta   90.00
_cell.angle_gamma   90.00
#
_symmetry.space_group_name_H-M   'P 1'
#
loop_
_entity.id
_entity.type
_entity.pdbx_description
1 polymer ?
#
loop_
_entity_poly.entity_id
_entity_poly.type
_entity_poly.pdbx_seq_one_letter_code
_entity_poly.pdbx_strand_id
1 'polypeptide(L)' 'MAQMSTNLPARKVVFGSVGAAVATVFIYVVEEFLLGATLPGAVSAALITIIVFLVGYFVPPSANDGIITDDQGVNAHGT' A
#
# COMPACT_ATOMS: atom_id res chain seq x y z
N MET A 1 -4.48 22.93 -3.60
CA MET A 1 -4.42 21.58 -3.02
C MET A 1 -3.38 20.80 -3.80
N ALA A 2 -2.48 20.08 -3.13
CA ALA A 2 -1.45 19.27 -3.77
C ALA A 2 -2.08 18.26 -4.74
N GLN A 3 -1.76 18.35 -6.04
CA GLN A 3 -2.26 17.44 -7.08
C GLN A 3 -1.17 16.41 -7.42
N MET A 4 -1.54 15.13 -7.47
CA MET A 4 -0.62 14.07 -7.92
C MET A 4 -0.22 14.32 -9.38
N SER A 5 1.06 14.08 -9.70
CA SER A 5 1.60 14.24 -11.05
C SER A 5 1.00 13.29 -12.10
N THR A 6 0.24 12.29 -11.66
CA THR A 6 -0.33 11.25 -12.52
C THR A 6 -1.62 10.72 -11.90
N ASN A 7 -2.59 10.38 -12.76
CA ASN A 7 -3.89 9.81 -12.37
C ASN A 7 -3.83 8.30 -12.04
N LEU A 8 -2.66 7.68 -12.15
CA LEU A 8 -2.48 6.29 -11.77
C LEU A 8 -2.49 6.15 -10.23
N PRO A 9 -3.04 5.06 -9.69
CA PRO A 9 -2.97 4.79 -8.26
C PRO A 9 -1.51 4.80 -7.79
N ALA A 10 -1.26 5.46 -6.67
CA ALA A 10 0.06 5.49 -6.06
C ALA A 10 0.58 4.06 -5.88
N ARG A 11 1.89 3.84 -6.09
CA ARG A 11 2.49 2.50 -6.10
C ARG A 11 2.18 1.69 -4.83
N LYS A 12 2.10 2.34 -3.68
CA LYS A 12 1.68 1.73 -2.40
C LYS A 12 0.27 1.10 -2.43
N VAL A 13 -0.66 1.62 -3.22
CA VAL A 13 -2.02 1.07 -3.37
C VAL A 13 -1.97 -0.23 -4.19
N VAL A 14 -1.20 -0.23 -5.28
CA VAL A 14 -1.02 -1.40 -6.15
C VAL A 14 -0.29 -2.53 -5.41
N PHE A 15 0.72 -2.20 -4.62
CA PHE A 15 1.40 -3.22 -3.81
C PHE A 15 0.56 -3.66 -2.61
N GLY A 16 -0.35 -2.83 -2.10
CA GLY A 16 -1.31 -3.23 -1.08
C GLY A 16 -2.21 -4.38 -1.53
N SER A 17 -2.68 -4.38 -2.79
CA SER A 17 -3.49 -5.49 -3.32
C SER A 17 -2.69 -6.77 -3.54
N VAL A 18 -1.43 -6.66 -3.97
CA VAL A 18 -0.50 -7.80 -4.05
C VAL A 18 -0.24 -8.36 -2.65
N GLY A 19 -0.02 -7.49 -1.65
CA GLY A 19 0.17 -7.88 -0.26
C GLY A 19 -1.05 -8.62 0.31
N ALA A 20 -2.26 -8.18 -0.03
CA ALA A 20 -3.50 -8.86 0.37
C ALA A 20 -3.61 -10.27 -0.26
N ALA A 21 -3.28 -10.40 -1.55
CA ALA A 21 -3.27 -11.71 -2.21
C ALA A 21 -2.27 -12.68 -1.57
N VAL A 22 -1.07 -12.20 -1.23
CA VAL A 22 -0.04 -12.99 -0.52
C VAL A 22 -0.52 -13.38 0.88
N ALA A 23 -1.16 -12.46 1.62
CA ALA A 23 -1.70 -12.74 2.94
C ALA A 23 -2.75 -13.85 2.92
N THR A 24 -3.63 -13.86 1.91
CA THR A 24 -4.63 -14.92 1.73
C THR A 24 -4.00 -16.29 1.51
N VAL A 25 -2.99 -16.38 0.63
CA VAL A 25 -2.26 -17.63 0.38
C VAL A 25 -1.53 -18.09 1.64
N PHE A 26 -0.93 -17.15 2.39
CA PHE A 26 -0.24 -17.47 3.63
C PHE A 26 -1.18 -18.07 4.68
N ILE A 27 -2.37 -17.47 4.87
CA ILE A 27 -3.37 -18.00 5.80
C ILE A 27 -3.82 -19.39 5.40
N TYR A 28 -4.09 -19.63 4.11
CA TYR A 28 -4.43 -20.96 3.62
C TYR A 28 -3.36 -21.99 3.98
N VAL A 29 -2.08 -21.66 3.77
CA VAL A 29 -0.99 -22.58 4.12
C VAL A 29 -0.91 -22.83 5.63
N VAL A 30 -1.15 -21.80 6.46
CA VAL A 30 -1.15 -21.94 7.92
C VAL A 30 -2.29 -22.86 8.39
N GLU A 31 -3.50 -22.68 7.86
CA GLU A 31 -4.65 -23.52 8.23
C GLU A 31 -4.46 -24.97 7.78
N GLU A 32 -4.03 -25.18 6.54
CA GLU A 32 -3.95 -26.52 5.93
C GLU A 32 -2.74 -27.32 6.43
N PHE A 33 -1.56 -26.70 6.57
CA PHE A 33 -0.30 -27.43 6.82
C PHE A 33 0.23 -27.29 8.25
N LEU A 34 -0.12 -26.23 8.98
CA LEU A 34 0.41 -25.99 10.33
C LEU A 34 -0.59 -26.30 11.44
N LEU A 35 -1.84 -25.87 11.30
CA LEU A 35 -2.87 -26.09 12.32
C LEU A 35 -3.75 -27.32 12.06
N GLY A 36 -4.01 -27.69 10.81
CA GLY A 36 -5.02 -28.70 10.46
C GLY A 36 -6.44 -28.33 10.93
N ALA A 37 -6.66 -27.03 11.20
CA ALA A 37 -7.88 -26.47 11.74
C ALA A 37 -8.02 -25.02 11.26
N THR A 38 -9.27 -24.53 11.18
CA THR A 38 -9.56 -23.16 10.78
C THR A 38 -9.15 -22.16 11.85
N LEU A 39 -8.52 -21.06 11.45
CA LEU A 39 -8.17 -19.98 12.36
C LEU A 39 -9.44 -19.24 12.80
N PRO A 40 -9.55 -18.84 14.08
CA PRO A 40 -10.59 -17.92 14.51
C PRO A 40 -10.52 -16.65 13.65
N GLY A 41 -11.67 -16.18 13.15
CA GLY A 41 -11.71 -15.09 12.16
C GLY A 41 -10.98 -13.81 12.60
N ALA A 42 -10.97 -13.51 13.90
CA ALA A 42 -10.21 -12.39 14.46
C ALA A 42 -8.69 -12.51 14.26
N VAL A 43 -8.14 -13.72 14.37
CA VAL A 43 -6.69 -13.98 14.18
C VAL A 43 -6.32 -13.86 12.71
N SER A 44 -7.15 -14.40 11.82
CA SER A 44 -6.98 -14.25 10.37
C SER A 44 -6.99 -12.77 9.94
N ALA A 45 -7.95 -11.99 10.43
CA ALA A 45 -8.02 -10.55 10.15
C ALA A 45 -6.80 -9.78 10.66
N ALA A 46 -6.30 -10.12 11.86
CA ALA A 46 -5.09 -9.51 12.42
C ALA A 46 -3.85 -9.81 11.55
N LEU A 47 -3.68 -11.06 11.10
CA LEU A 47 -2.59 -11.46 10.22
C LEU A 47 -2.63 -10.74 8.87
N ILE A 48 -3.79 -10.67 8.23
CA ILE A 48 -3.95 -9.92 6.97
C ILE A 48 -3.54 -8.46 7.15
N THR A 49 -4.02 -7.83 8.22
CA THR A 49 -3.73 -6.42 8.50
C THR A 49 -2.23 -6.18 8.66
N ILE A 50 -1.53 -7.04 9.41
CA ILE A 50 -0.08 -6.95 9.61
C ILE A 50 0.67 -7.13 8.29
N ILE A 51 0.31 -8.14 7.49
CA ILE A 51 0.99 -8.43 6.22
C ILE A 51 0.80 -7.29 5.23
N VAL A 52 -0.43 -6.81 5.05
CA VAL A 52 -0.74 -5.69 4.13
C VAL A 52 -0.02 -4.41 4.57
N PHE A 53 0.00 -4.14 5.87
CA PHE A 53 0.72 -2.99 6.42
C PHE A 53 2.22 -3.06 6.17
N LEU A 54 2.86 -4.21 6.44
CA LEU A 54 4.29 -4.41 6.20
C LEU A 54 4.63 -4.26 4.71
N VAL A 55 3.84 -4.87 3.82
CA VAL A 55 4.05 -4.73 2.37
C VAL A 55 3.91 -3.27 1.96
N GLY A 56 2.86 -2.58 2.40
CA GLY A 56 2.67 -1.16 2.11
C GLY A 56 3.79 -0.27 2.66
N TYR A 57 4.33 -0.58 3.84
CA TYR A 57 5.39 0.18 4.50
C TYR A 57 6.73 0.07 3.77
N PHE A 58 7.10 -1.12 3.30
CA PHE A 58 8.37 -1.35 2.61
C PHE A 58 8.34 -1.00 1.11
N VAL A 59 7.18 -0.66 0.55
CA VAL A 59 7.07 -0.25 -0.86
C VAL A 59 7.49 1.21 -0.99
N PRO A 60 8.63 1.50 -1.62
CA PRO A 60 9.06 2.87 -1.81
C PRO A 60 8.09 3.60 -2.74
N PRO A 61 7.88 4.91 -2.54
CA PRO A 61 7.05 5.73 -3.43
C PRO A 61 7.60 5.67 -4.86
N SER A 62 6.70 5.68 -5.86
CA SER A 62 7.15 5.74 -7.25
C SER A 62 7.58 7.15 -7.63
N ALA A 63 8.45 7.28 -8.65
CA ALA A 63 8.79 8.58 -9.23
C ALA A 63 7.55 9.34 -9.77
N ASN A 64 6.47 8.61 -10.06
CA ASN A 64 5.19 9.16 -10.53
C ASN A 64 4.23 9.52 -9.39
N ASP A 65 4.56 9.18 -8.14
CA ASP A 65 3.80 9.57 -6.93
C ASP A 65 4.14 11.00 -6.50
N GLY A 66 4.98 11.71 -7.27
CA GLY A 66 5.35 13.11 -7.04
C GLY A 66 4.15 14.05 -7.07
N ILE A 67 4.24 15.12 -6.31
CA ILE A 67 3.27 16.22 -6.31
C ILE A 67 3.76 17.26 -7.31
N ILE A 68 2.86 17.81 -8.12
CA ILE A 68 3.18 19.03 -8.88
C ILE A 68 3.22 20.18 -7.86
N THR A 69 4.42 20.57 -7.43
CA THR A 69 4.61 21.81 -6.67
C THR A 69 4.56 22.95 -7.68
N ASP A 70 3.42 23.64 -7.73
CA ASP A 70 3.30 24.86 -8.51
C ASP A 70 4.11 25.95 -7.79
N ASP A 71 5.39 26.11 -8.16
CA ASP A 71 6.27 27.19 -7.67
C ASP A 71 5.94 28.53 -8.36
N GLN A 72 4.66 28.77 -8.62
CA GLN A 72 4.11 29.99 -9.20
C GLN A 72 3.78 30.98 -8.08
N GLY A 73 4.80 31.41 -7.34
CA GLY A 73 4.65 32.36 -6.23
C GLY A 73 5.72 33.45 -6.14
N VAL A 74 6.75 33.47 -6.99
CA VAL A 74 7.91 34.39 -6.81
C VAL A 74 8.24 35.25 -8.05
N ASN A 75 7.42 35.25 -9.11
CA ASN A 75 7.65 36.17 -10.25
C ASN A 75 6.53 37.21 -10.44
N ALA A 76 5.83 37.59 -9.36
CA ALA A 76 4.84 38.67 -9.40
C ALA A 76 5.42 40.08 -9.18
N HIS A 77 6.73 40.23 -8.89
CA HIS A 77 7.38 41.54 -8.74
C HIS A 77 8.78 41.53 -9.34
N GLY A 78 8.95 42.12 -10.52
CA GLY A 78 10.26 42.27 -11.14
C GLY A 78 10.18 42.87 -12.53
N THR A 79 9.75 44.14 -12.57
CA THR A 79 9.98 45.18 -13.61
C THR A 79 9.79 44.81 -15.08
#